data_AF-A0AAV2SFY9-F1
#
_entry.id   AF-A0AAV2SFY9-F1
#
_cell.length_a   1.000
_cell.length_b   1.000
_cell.length_c   1.000
_cell.angle_alpha   90.00
_cell.angle_beta   90.00
_cell.angle_gamma   90.00
#
_symmetry.space_group_name_H-M   'P 1'
#
loop_
_entity.id
_entity.type
_entity.pdbx_description
1 polymer ?
#
loop_
_entity_poly.entity_id
_entity_poly.type
_entity_poly.pdbx_seq_one_letter_code
_entity_poly.pdbx_strand_id
1 'polypeptide(L)'
;VNLDWYKAFDRVPIEFTLKALYSLGFGECFVHWLSILYKDIESTVQINNVLGDFFPVTRSVRQGCPLSMGLFIVYQEPFYRALVKSRIIRPLQMPDATETKLLGYADDTNIVITNEDSLLEINNIVSQYEQATGAILN
;
A
#
# COMPACT_ATOMS: atom_id res chain seq x y z
N VAL A 1 7.40 -13.66 9.37
CA VAL A 1 7.38 -12.26 9.86
C VAL A 1 6.03 -11.67 9.55
N ASN A 2 5.40 -11.01 10.51
CA ASN A 2 4.19 -10.24 10.29
C ASN A 2 4.57 -8.76 10.25
N LEU A 3 4.05 -8.03 9.27
CA LEU A 3 4.24 -6.60 9.08
C LEU A 3 2.87 -5.94 9.10
N ASP A 4 2.78 -4.86 9.87
CA ASP A 4 1.59 -4.01 9.98
C ASP A 4 1.99 -2.56 9.62
N TRP A 5 1.15 -1.88 8.84
CA TRP A 5 1.43 -0.52 8.37
C TRP A 5 0.70 0.50 9.23
N TYR A 6 1.44 1.40 9.88
CA TYR A 6 0.88 2.44 10.72
C TYR A 6 -0.05 3.36 9.91
N LYS A 7 -1.35 3.36 10.28
CA LYS A 7 -2.41 4.14 9.63
C LYS A 7 -2.45 3.94 8.11
N ALA A 8 -2.46 2.67 7.69
CA ALA A 8 -2.32 2.24 6.30
C ALA A 8 -3.12 3.08 5.28
N PHE A 9 -4.42 3.29 5.52
CA PHE A 9 -5.30 4.06 4.61
C PHE A 9 -5.04 5.57 4.64
N ASP A 10 -4.66 6.14 5.79
CA ASP A 10 -4.47 7.59 5.94
C ASP A 10 -3.15 8.07 5.33
N ARG A 11 -2.19 7.15 5.21
CA ARG A 11 -0.85 7.48 4.72
C ARG A 11 -0.69 7.39 3.22
N VAL A 12 -1.66 6.83 2.49
CA VAL A 12 -1.58 6.61 1.03
C VAL A 12 -1.39 7.93 0.28
N PRO A 13 -0.21 8.20 -0.32
CA PRO A 13 -0.04 9.32 -1.24
C PRO A 13 -0.74 9.05 -2.58
N ILE A 14 -1.65 9.94 -2.95
CA ILE A 14 -2.40 9.81 -4.21
C ILE A 14 -1.47 9.90 -5.43
N GLU A 15 -0.51 10.82 -5.44
CA GLU A 15 0.40 10.99 -6.58
C GLU A 15 1.20 9.71 -6.89
N PHE A 16 1.73 9.05 -5.87
CA PHE A 16 2.41 7.77 -6.03
C PHE A 16 1.46 6.69 -6.56
N THR A 17 0.23 6.63 -6.01
CA THR A 17 -0.77 5.64 -6.41
C THR A 17 -1.18 5.81 -7.88
N LEU A 18 -1.32 7.05 -8.36
CA LEU A 18 -1.57 7.33 -9.78
C LEU A 18 -0.39 6.89 -10.67
N LYS A 19 0.86 7.11 -10.24
CA LYS A 19 2.06 6.62 -10.94
C LYS A 19 2.13 5.09 -10.96
N ALA A 20 1.73 4.43 -9.87
CA ALA A 20 1.65 2.99 -9.77
C ALA A 20 0.59 2.42 -10.75
N LEU A 21 -0.58 3.04 -10.86
CA LEU A 21 -1.60 2.67 -11.86
C LEU A 21 -1.06 2.72 -13.29
N TYR A 22 -0.39 3.82 -13.67
CA TYR A 22 0.25 3.90 -14.99
C TYR A 22 1.30 2.80 -15.20
N SER A 23 2.12 2.53 -14.18
CA SER A 23 3.15 1.49 -14.24
C SER A 23 2.58 0.07 -14.35
N LEU A 24 1.34 -0.14 -13.88
CA LEU A 24 0.59 -1.38 -14.02
C LEU A 24 -0.18 -1.48 -15.34
N GLY A 25 -0.12 -0.45 -16.18
CA GLY A 25 -0.75 -0.44 -17.51
C GLY A 25 -2.23 -0.02 -17.53
N PHE A 26 -2.72 0.65 -16.47
CA PHE A 26 -4.06 1.21 -16.50
C PHE A 26 -4.16 2.34 -17.54
N GLY A 27 -5.26 2.37 -18.27
CA GLY A 27 -5.48 3.33 -19.36
C GLY A 27 -5.58 4.78 -18.87
N GLU A 28 -5.09 5.71 -19.69
CA GLU A 28 -5.01 7.14 -19.35
C GLU A 28 -6.36 7.73 -18.93
N CYS A 29 -7.46 7.36 -19.61
CA CYS A 29 -8.80 7.85 -19.24
C CYS A 29 -9.18 7.50 -17.80
N PHE A 30 -8.89 6.27 -17.35
CA PHE A 30 -9.21 5.83 -16.00
C PHE A 30 -8.38 6.58 -14.96
N VAL A 31 -7.06 6.66 -15.18
CA VAL A 31 -6.17 7.35 -14.24
C VAL A 31 -6.45 8.85 -14.20
N HIS A 32 -6.85 9.45 -15.33
CA HIS A 32 -7.29 10.85 -15.39
C HIS A 32 -8.53 11.10 -14.53
N TRP A 33 -9.57 10.27 -14.64
CA TRP A 33 -10.76 10.40 -13.79
C TRP A 33 -10.44 10.26 -12.31
N LEU A 34 -9.56 9.32 -11.95
CA LEU A 34 -9.08 9.20 -10.57
C LEU A 34 -8.34 10.46 -10.10
N SER A 35 -7.48 11.03 -10.95
CA SER A 35 -6.78 12.28 -10.63
C SER A 35 -7.75 13.42 -10.34
N ILE A 36 -8.87 13.51 -11.07
CA ILE A 36 -9.92 14.51 -10.83
C ILE A 36 -10.62 14.25 -9.49
N LEU A 37 -10.98 13.00 -9.18
CA LEU A 37 -11.69 12.65 -7.94
C LEU A 37 -10.90 12.97 -6.67
N TYR A 38 -9.56 12.95 -6.76
CA TYR A 38 -8.65 13.23 -5.66
C TYR A 38 -7.96 14.60 -5.77
N LYS A 39 -8.32 15.42 -6.75
CA LYS A 39 -7.77 16.77 -6.89
C LYS A 39 -8.41 17.71 -5.87
N ASP A 40 -7.58 18.49 -5.18
CA ASP A 40 -7.98 19.55 -4.24
C ASP A 40 -9.06 19.11 -3.23
N ILE A 41 -8.96 17.86 -2.76
CA ILE A 41 -9.90 17.30 -1.80
C ILE A 41 -9.68 17.90 -0.41
N GLU A 42 -10.77 18.19 0.28
CA GLU A 42 -10.77 18.71 1.64
C GLU A 42 -11.57 17.78 2.57
N SER A 43 -11.27 17.87 3.87
CA SER A 43 -12.01 17.19 4.93
C SER A 43 -12.28 18.17 6.06
N THR A 44 -13.26 17.86 6.90
CA THR A 44 -13.57 18.60 8.13
C THR A 44 -13.86 17.60 9.25
N VAL A 45 -13.76 18.04 10.50
CA VAL A 45 -14.13 17.24 11.68
C VAL A 45 -15.53 17.65 12.13
N GLN A 46 -16.41 16.67 12.32
CA GLN A 46 -17.74 16.88 12.89
C GLN A 46 -17.75 16.48 14.37
N ILE A 47 -18.13 17.40 15.26
CA ILE A 47 -18.26 17.16 16.71
C ILE A 47 -19.63 17.65 17.16
N ASN A 48 -20.42 16.79 17.79
CA ASN A 48 -21.79 17.11 18.23
C ASN A 48 -22.67 17.73 17.13
N ASN A 49 -22.59 17.16 15.92
CA ASN A 49 -23.24 17.63 14.70
C ASN A 49 -22.77 19.00 14.17
N VAL A 50 -21.77 19.62 14.77
CA VAL A 50 -21.16 20.86 14.28
C VAL A 50 -19.93 20.53 13.43
N LEU A 51 -19.87 21.06 12.21
CA LEU A 51 -18.70 20.96 11.35
C LEU A 51 -17.68 22.03 11.73
N GLY A 52 -16.41 21.63 11.82
CA GLY A 52 -15.29 22.56 11.96
C GLY A 52 -14.81 23.10 10.61
N ASP A 53 -13.64 23.74 10.63
CA ASP A 53 -13.00 24.25 9.42
C ASP A 53 -12.57 23.13 8.48
N PHE A 54 -12.63 23.41 7.18
CA PHE A 54 -12.11 22.52 6.14
C PHE A 54 -10.59 22.61 6.08
N PHE A 55 -9.95 21.47 5.82
CA PHE A 55 -8.52 21.36 5.61
C PHE A 55 -8.22 20.45 4.42
N PRO A 56 -7.15 20.71 3.66
CA PRO A 56 -6.79 19.91 2.50
C PRO A 56 -6.32 18.51 2.91
N VAL A 57 -6.69 17.52 2.11
CA VAL A 57 -6.24 16.13 2.25
C VAL A 57 -5.13 15.87 1.23
N THR A 58 -3.89 15.81 1.70
CA THR A 58 -2.70 15.62 0.85
C THR A 58 -2.34 14.15 0.62
N ARG A 59 -2.79 13.29 1.53
CA ARG A 59 -2.66 11.83 1.50
C ARG A 59 -3.83 11.24 2.27
N SER A 60 -4.28 10.08 1.84
CA SER A 60 -5.37 9.26 2.39
C SER A 60 -6.25 8.77 1.26
N VAL A 61 -6.75 7.54 1.38
CA VAL A 61 -7.92 7.08 0.63
C VAL A 61 -9.15 7.09 1.53
N ARG A 62 -10.31 7.47 0.98
CA ARG A 62 -11.54 7.67 1.76
C ARG A 62 -12.06 6.36 2.34
N GLN A 63 -12.06 6.19 3.65
CA GLN A 63 -12.68 5.01 4.29
C GLN A 63 -14.17 4.93 3.94
N GLY A 64 -14.68 3.72 3.69
CA GLY A 64 -16.06 3.49 3.25
C GLY A 64 -16.33 3.77 1.76
N CYS A 65 -15.37 4.32 1.02
CA CYS A 65 -15.46 4.41 -0.44
C CYS A 65 -15.12 3.05 -1.07
N PRO A 66 -15.97 2.49 -1.97
CA PRO A 66 -15.71 1.21 -2.63
C PRO A 66 -14.38 1.15 -3.40
N LEU A 67 -13.89 2.30 -3.87
CA LEU A 67 -12.67 2.42 -4.64
C LEU A 67 -11.40 2.37 -3.77
N SER A 68 -11.50 2.77 -2.50
CA SER A 68 -10.32 2.97 -1.64
C SER A 68 -9.52 1.71 -1.41
N MET A 69 -10.18 0.55 -1.27
CA MET A 69 -9.48 -0.73 -1.12
C MET A 69 -8.70 -1.09 -2.39
N GLY A 70 -9.28 -0.85 -3.58
CA GLY A 70 -8.59 -1.09 -4.85
C GLY A 70 -7.35 -0.20 -5.01
N LEU A 71 -7.47 1.08 -4.65
CA LEU A 71 -6.34 2.00 -4.66
C LEU A 71 -5.27 1.62 -3.64
N PHE A 72 -5.67 1.14 -2.46
CA PHE A 72 -4.75 0.65 -1.44
C PHE A 72 -3.96 -0.59 -1.92
N ILE A 73 -4.62 -1.52 -2.62
CA ILE A 73 -3.93 -2.69 -3.21
C ILE A 73 -2.92 -2.23 -4.26
N VAL A 74 -3.29 -1.28 -5.14
CA VAL A 74 -2.36 -0.73 -6.14
C VAL A 74 -1.18 -0.03 -5.49
N TYR A 75 -1.43 0.71 -4.41
CA TYR A 75 -0.40 1.34 -3.61
C TYR A 75 0.60 0.31 -3.04
N GLN A 76 0.11 -0.83 -2.56
CA GLN A 76 0.92 -1.90 -1.95
C GLN A 76 1.66 -2.80 -2.96
N GLU A 77 1.16 -2.88 -4.20
CA GLU A 77 1.67 -3.77 -5.25
C GLU A 77 3.19 -3.65 -5.51
N PRO A 78 3.82 -2.45 -5.57
CA PRO A 78 5.27 -2.32 -5.72
C PRO A 78 6.05 -3.03 -4.60
N PHE A 79 5.58 -2.97 -3.35
CA PHE A 79 6.20 -3.65 -2.22
C PHE A 79 6.12 -5.16 -2.37
N TYR A 80 4.95 -5.70 -2.70
CA TYR A 80 4.78 -7.14 -2.92
C TYR A 80 5.61 -7.65 -4.09
N ARG A 81 5.70 -6.90 -5.19
CA ARG A 81 6.58 -7.25 -6.31
C ARG A 81 8.05 -7.28 -5.91
N ALA A 82 8.51 -6.35 -5.08
CA ALA A 82 9.89 -6.33 -4.60
C ALA A 82 10.20 -7.60 -3.78
N LEU A 83 9.31 -7.97 -2.85
CA LEU A 83 9.44 -9.19 -2.04
C LEU A 83 9.45 -10.46 -2.90
N VAL A 84 8.51 -10.58 -3.85
CA VAL A 84 8.40 -11.77 -4.72
C VAL A 84 9.63 -11.90 -5.62
N LYS A 85 10.11 -10.79 -6.19
CA LYS A 85 11.26 -10.77 -7.11
C LYS A 85 12.60 -11.00 -6.41
N SER A 86 12.70 -10.75 -5.11
CA SER A 86 13.93 -11.01 -4.38
C SER A 86 14.28 -12.50 -4.44
N ARG A 87 15.53 -12.77 -4.81
CA ARG A 87 16.11 -14.13 -4.84
C ARG A 87 16.63 -14.57 -3.48
N ILE A 88 16.84 -13.62 -2.57
CA ILE A 88 17.30 -13.87 -1.19
C ILE A 88 16.13 -14.43 -0.38
N ILE A 89 14.94 -13.84 -0.54
CA ILE A 89 13.70 -14.35 0.04
C ILE A 89 13.25 -15.58 -0.75
N ARG A 90 13.46 -16.76 -0.17
CA ARG A 90 13.07 -18.04 -0.78
C ARG A 90 11.64 -18.42 -0.40
N PRO A 91 10.88 -19.03 -1.31
CA PRO A 91 9.54 -19.52 -1.01
C PRO A 91 9.58 -20.71 -0.06
N LEU A 92 8.52 -20.85 0.74
CA LEU A 92 8.20 -22.10 1.42
C LEU A 92 7.46 -23.02 0.46
N GLN A 93 7.93 -24.27 0.36
CA GLN A 93 7.21 -25.34 -0.34
C GLN A 93 6.06 -25.83 0.53
N MET A 94 4.86 -25.82 -0.02
CA MET A 94 3.65 -26.30 0.63
C MET A 94 3.44 -27.80 0.30
N PRO A 95 2.68 -28.54 1.13
CA PRO A 95 2.42 -29.97 0.90
C PRO A 95 1.73 -30.30 -0.43
N ASP A 96 1.03 -29.34 -1.03
CA ASP A 96 0.34 -29.45 -2.32
C ASP A 96 1.24 -29.07 -3.53
N ALA A 97 2.55 -28.97 -3.32
CA ALA A 97 3.56 -28.55 -4.29
C ALA A 97 3.40 -27.10 -4.77
N THR A 98 2.66 -26.26 -4.06
CA THR A 98 2.66 -24.80 -4.28
C THR A 98 3.77 -24.11 -3.51
N GLU A 99 4.17 -22.93 -3.98
CA GLU A 99 5.19 -22.10 -3.32
C GLU A 99 4.54 -20.85 -2.74
N THR A 100 4.86 -20.52 -1.49
CA THR A 100 4.37 -19.29 -0.83
C THR A 100 5.53 -18.48 -0.27
N LYS A 101 5.62 -17.21 -0.68
CA LYS A 101 6.54 -16.23 -0.08
C LYS A 101 5.83 -15.26 0.87
N LEU A 102 4.63 -14.83 0.50
CA LEU A 102 3.89 -13.82 1.22
C LEU A 102 2.39 -14.07 1.14
N LEU A 103 1.69 -13.61 2.16
CA LEU A 103 0.23 -13.59 2.29
C LEU A 103 -0.14 -12.18 2.76
N GLY A 104 -0.73 -11.39 1.86
CA GLY A 104 -1.26 -10.06 2.16
C GLY A 104 -2.77 -10.12 2.33
N TYR A 105 -3.29 -9.46 3.35
CA TYR A 105 -4.73 -9.25 3.54
C TYR A 105 -4.96 -7.85 4.08
N ALA A 106 -5.59 -6.98 3.27
CA ALA A 106 -5.67 -5.56 3.57
C ALA A 106 -4.27 -5.00 3.92
N ASP A 107 -4.12 -4.38 5.09
CA ASP A 107 -2.87 -3.83 5.60
C ASP A 107 -1.93 -4.88 6.24
N ASP A 108 -2.46 -6.00 6.70
CA ASP A 108 -1.66 -7.09 7.25
C ASP A 108 -0.85 -7.78 6.15
N THR A 109 0.47 -7.84 6.33
CA THR A 109 1.36 -8.58 5.43
C THR A 109 2.16 -9.63 6.20
N ASN A 110 1.90 -10.90 5.90
CA ASN A 110 2.67 -12.03 6.43
C ASN A 110 3.69 -12.49 5.40
N ILE A 111 4.96 -12.50 5.77
CA ILE A 111 6.08 -12.98 4.93
C ILE A 111 6.65 -14.25 5.55
N VAL A 112 6.78 -15.28 4.73
CA VAL A 112 7.39 -16.55 5.13
C VAL A 112 8.90 -16.44 4.95
N ILE A 113 9.65 -16.77 6.00
CA ILE A 113 11.11 -16.76 6.01
C ILE A 113 11.65 -18.18 6.16
N THR A 114 12.67 -18.52 5.39
CA THR A 114 13.33 -19.83 5.45
C THR A 114 14.77 -19.74 5.97
N ASN A 115 15.32 -18.53 6.09
CA ASN A 115 16.67 -18.24 6.58
C ASN A 115 16.75 -16.82 7.15
N GLU A 116 17.84 -16.53 7.86
CA GLU A 116 18.08 -15.21 8.47
C GLU A 116 18.37 -14.12 7.44
N ASP A 117 19.04 -14.44 6.32
CA ASP A 117 19.33 -13.48 5.24
C ASP A 117 18.06 -12.83 4.68
N SER A 118 16.94 -13.57 4.68
CA SER A 118 15.63 -13.05 4.27
C SER A 118 15.17 -11.88 5.14
N LEU A 119 15.51 -11.86 6.44
CA LEU A 119 15.11 -10.77 7.33
C LEU A 119 15.81 -9.46 6.96
N LEU A 120 17.11 -9.52 6.68
CA LEU A 120 17.87 -8.34 6.27
C LEU A 120 17.34 -7.77 4.95
N GLU A 121 17.05 -8.64 4.00
CA GLU A 121 16.47 -8.25 2.72
C GLU A 121 15.07 -7.64 2.87
N ILE A 122 14.21 -8.22 3.71
CA ILE A 122 12.88 -7.65 4.00
C ILE A 122 13.03 -6.24 4.60
N ASN A 123 13.92 -6.04 5.56
CA ASN A 123 14.16 -4.72 6.15
C ASN A 123 14.65 -3.70 5.12
N ASN A 124 15.53 -4.11 4.20
CA ASN A 124 15.98 -3.24 3.11
C ASN A 124 14.83 -2.83 2.19
N ILE A 125 13.97 -3.78 1.81
CA ILE A 125 12.80 -3.53 0.96
C ILE A 125 11.79 -2.64 1.67
N VAL A 126 11.51 -2.87 2.96
CA VAL A 126 10.65 -2.01 3.78
C VAL A 126 11.19 -0.59 3.80
N SER A 127 12.48 -0.40 4.11
CA SER A 127 13.08 0.94 4.16
C SER A 127 12.98 1.70 2.82
N GLN A 128 13.22 1.01 1.70
CA GLN A 128 13.05 1.60 0.37
C GLN A 128 11.59 1.99 0.10
N TYR A 129 10.65 1.12 0.50
CA TYR A 129 9.23 1.38 0.33
C TYR A 129 8.76 2.57 1.18
N GLU A 130 9.16 2.65 2.46
CA GLU A 130 8.87 3.80 3.33
C GLU A 130 9.41 5.11 2.76
N GLN A 131 10.64 5.11 2.23
CA GLN A 131 11.23 6.30 1.60
C GLN A 131 10.49 6.74 0.33
N ALA A 132 10.03 5.78 -0.49
CA ALA A 132 9.35 6.06 -1.74
C ALA A 132 7.89 6.51 -1.56
N THR A 133 7.23 6.03 -0.50
CA THR A 133 5.77 6.16 -0.32
C THR A 133 5.35 6.97 0.89
N GLY A 134 6.23 7.14 1.88
CA GLY A 134 5.87 7.67 3.18
C GLY A 134 5.04 6.70 4.04
N ALA A 135 4.94 5.42 3.66
CA ALA A 135 4.55 4.33 4.55
C ALA A 135 5.42 4.34 5.82
N ILE A 136 4.87 3.81 6.91
CA ILE A 136 5.61 3.59 8.16
C ILE A 136 5.21 2.22 8.69
N LEU A 137 6.19 1.37 8.95
CA LEU A 137 5.99 0.11 9.65
C LEU A 137 5.69 0.37 11.13
N ASN A 138 4.72 -0.36 11.70
CA ASN A 138 4.34 -0.28 13.12
C ASN A 138 5.31 -1.04 14.03
#